data_AF-A0A142YGK6-F1
#
_entry.id   AF-A0A142YGK6-F1
#
_cell.length_a   1.000
_cell.length_b   1.000
_cell.length_c   1.000
_cell.angle_alpha   90.00
_cell.angle_beta   90.00
_cell.angle_gamma   90.00
#
_symmetry.space_group_name_H-M   'P 1'
#
loop_
_entity.id
_entity.type
_entity.pdbx_description
1 polymer ?
#
loop_
_entity_poly.entity_id
_entity_poly.type
_entity_poly.pdbx_seq_one_letter_code
_entity_poly.pdbx_strand_id
1 'polypeptide(L)'
;MSQLTAPPEAAGSATLSRLSVSIRGKLQFMDYLVRAAVADVERFQDEPDPGTRIFIKQLVEMHTANLRQESQHMQAIGELCDLLDAQVQSPEPGFPAGDPS
;
A
#
# COMPACT_ATOMS: atom_id res chain seq x y z
N MET A 1 -32.67 9.12 25.49
CA MET A 1 -31.40 8.55 25.00
C MET A 1 -31.47 8.53 23.48
N SER A 2 -31.13 9.66 22.85
CA SER A 2 -31.11 9.76 21.39
C SER A 2 -29.76 9.21 20.91
N GLN A 3 -29.78 8.07 20.22
CA GLN A 3 -28.60 7.48 19.59
C GLN A 3 -28.13 8.41 18.47
N LEU A 4 -26.99 9.06 18.69
CA LEU A 4 -26.23 9.80 17.67
C LEU A 4 -25.55 8.77 16.75
N THR A 5 -26.28 8.29 15.75
CA THR A 5 -25.66 7.61 14.62
C THR A 5 -24.86 8.65 13.84
N ALA A 6 -23.52 8.58 13.92
CA ALA A 6 -22.64 9.45 13.16
C ALA A 6 -22.95 9.31 11.65
N PRO A 7 -22.83 10.39 10.85
CA PRO A 7 -23.15 10.35 9.43
C PRO A 7 -22.29 9.31 8.70
N PRO A 8 -22.85 8.55 7.74
CA PRO A 8 -22.12 7.51 7.01
C PRO A 8 -20.87 8.03 6.26
N GLU A 9 -20.81 9.31 5.92
CA GLU A 9 -19.64 9.94 5.30
C GLU A 9 -18.37 9.87 6.18
N ALA A 10 -18.51 9.95 7.51
CA ALA A 10 -17.36 9.87 8.41
C ALA A 10 -16.71 8.47 8.41
N ALA A 11 -17.50 7.43 8.18
CA ALA A 11 -17.01 6.04 8.14
C ALA A 11 -16.23 5.73 6.84
N GLY A 12 -16.63 6.34 5.71
CA GLY A 12 -15.93 6.20 4.43
C GLY A 12 -14.55 6.85 4.44
N SER A 13 -14.47 8.10 4.93
CA SER A 13 -13.20 8.85 5.06
C SER A 13 -12.21 8.17 6.02
N ALA A 14 -12.69 7.67 7.16
CA ALA A 14 -11.84 6.93 8.10
C ALA A 14 -11.31 5.59 7.53
N THR A 15 -12.08 4.95 6.66
CA THR A 15 -11.67 3.70 5.99
C THR A 15 -10.63 3.96 4.91
N LEU A 16 -10.85 4.97 4.06
CA LEU A 16 -9.89 5.41 3.05
C LEU A 16 -8.55 5.85 3.66
N SER A 17 -8.58 6.59 4.76
CA SER A 17 -7.38 7.01 5.49
C SER A 17 -6.57 5.81 6.01
N ARG A 18 -7.22 4.85 6.68
CA ARG A 18 -6.56 3.63 7.18
C ARG A 18 -5.97 2.79 6.04
N LEU A 19 -6.71 2.61 4.97
CA LEU A 19 -6.27 1.83 3.81
C LEU A 19 -5.06 2.51 3.13
N SER A 20 -5.10 3.83 3.00
CA SER A 20 -3.99 4.64 2.46
C SER A 20 -2.71 4.49 3.28
N VAL A 21 -2.80 4.54 4.62
CA VAL A 21 -1.64 4.35 5.51
C VAL A 21 -1.08 2.94 5.37
N SER A 22 -1.94 1.92 5.35
CA SER A 22 -1.55 0.51 5.20
C SER A 22 -0.82 0.26 3.87
N ILE A 23 -1.38 0.74 2.76
CA ILE A 23 -0.79 0.58 1.42
C ILE A 23 0.55 1.30 1.33
N ARG A 24 0.65 2.53 1.83
CA ARG A 24 1.93 3.26 1.86
C ARG A 24 2.99 2.49 2.63
N GLY A 25 2.66 1.97 3.81
CA GLY A 25 3.58 1.14 4.60
C GLY A 25 4.03 -0.10 3.84
N LYS A 26 3.11 -0.79 3.17
CA LYS A 26 3.44 -1.98 2.34
C LYS A 26 4.35 -1.63 1.17
N LEU A 27 4.04 -0.56 0.43
CA LEU A 27 4.88 -0.09 -0.69
C LEU A 27 6.28 0.32 -0.23
N GLN A 28 6.38 1.04 0.89
CA GLN A 28 7.65 1.40 1.51
C GLN A 28 8.47 0.18 1.91
N PHE A 29 7.82 -0.84 2.47
CA PHE A 29 8.49 -2.08 2.83
C PHE A 29 8.97 -2.86 1.60
N MET A 30 8.16 -2.94 0.54
CA MET A 30 8.59 -3.57 -0.73
C MET A 30 9.77 -2.85 -1.36
N ASP A 31 9.76 -1.52 -1.39
CA ASP A 31 10.90 -0.71 -1.85
C ASP A 31 12.16 -0.96 -1.01
N TYR A 32 12.03 -1.04 0.32
CA TYR A 32 13.13 -1.43 1.20
C TYR A 32 13.69 -2.82 0.85
N LEU A 33 12.84 -3.83 0.67
CA LEU A 33 13.27 -5.19 0.33
C LEU A 33 14.03 -5.23 -1.00
N VAL A 34 13.59 -4.48 -2.01
CA VAL A 34 14.29 -4.37 -3.29
C VAL A 34 15.67 -3.77 -3.10
N ARG A 35 15.77 -2.64 -2.39
CA ARG A 35 17.07 -1.97 -2.16
C ARG A 35 18.03 -2.84 -1.36
N ALA A 36 17.53 -3.51 -0.31
CA ALA A 36 18.33 -4.41 0.51
C ALA A 36 18.84 -5.61 -0.29
N ALA A 37 17.97 -6.27 -1.06
CA ALA A 37 18.36 -7.42 -1.89
C ALA A 37 19.41 -7.05 -2.94
N VAL A 38 19.28 -5.89 -3.60
CA VAL A 38 20.27 -5.42 -4.58
C VAL A 38 21.62 -5.15 -3.91
N ALA A 39 21.63 -4.42 -2.80
CA ALA A 39 22.85 -4.12 -2.06
C ALA A 39 23.55 -5.39 -1.55
N ASP A 40 22.79 -6.40 -1.08
CA ASP A 40 23.38 -7.66 -0.64
C ASP A 40 23.92 -8.50 -1.80
N VAL A 41 23.34 -8.43 -3.01
CA VAL A 41 23.91 -9.07 -4.20
C VAL A 41 25.25 -8.43 -4.59
N GLU A 42 25.34 -7.09 -4.56
CA GLU A 42 26.60 -6.38 -4.82
C GLU A 42 27.67 -6.79 -3.79
N ARG A 43 27.33 -6.78 -2.50
CA ARG A 43 28.22 -7.25 -1.43
C ARG A 43 28.64 -8.70 -1.59
N PHE A 44 27.74 -9.59 -2.04
CA PHE A 44 28.06 -11.00 -2.27
C PHE A 44 29.09 -11.20 -3.40
N GLN A 45 29.07 -10.36 -4.43
CA GLN A 45 29.99 -10.45 -5.57
C GLN A 45 31.42 -10.08 -5.16
N ASP A 46 31.55 -9.08 -4.28
CA ASP A 46 32.83 -8.55 -3.84
C ASP A 46 33.42 -9.28 -2.62
N GLU A 47 32.63 -10.12 -1.93
CA GLU A 47 33.03 -10.78 -0.68
C GLU A 47 34.00 -11.96 -0.92
N PRO A 48 35.26 -11.90 -0.45
CA PRO A 48 36.21 -13.00 -0.58
C PRO A 48 36.05 -14.09 0.48
N ASP A 49 35.51 -13.77 1.67
CA ASP A 49 35.40 -14.73 2.77
C ASP A 49 34.23 -15.72 2.55
N PRO A 50 34.49 -17.04 2.50
CA PRO A 50 33.44 -18.03 2.24
C PRO A 50 32.32 -18.02 3.29
N GLY A 51 32.63 -17.76 4.57
CA GLY A 51 31.64 -17.73 5.64
C GLY A 51 30.67 -16.56 5.48
N THR A 52 31.23 -15.39 5.24
CA THR A 52 30.48 -14.15 5.01
C THR A 52 29.63 -14.26 3.73
N ARG A 53 30.15 -14.87 2.66
CA ARG A 53 29.37 -15.17 1.45
C ARG A 53 28.14 -16.02 1.72
N ILE A 54 28.26 -17.07 2.54
CA ILE A 54 27.12 -17.92 2.89
C ILE A 54 26.06 -17.11 3.63
N PHE A 55 26.47 -16.27 4.57
CA PHE A 55 25.56 -15.41 5.31
C PHE A 55 24.85 -14.40 4.39
N ILE A 56 25.58 -13.70 3.52
CA ILE A 56 24.99 -12.74 2.59
C ILE A 56 24.01 -13.44 1.63
N LYS A 57 24.35 -14.64 1.14
CA LYS A 57 23.44 -15.43 0.30
C LYS A 57 22.11 -15.70 1.01
N GLN A 58 22.14 -16.06 2.29
CA GLN A 58 20.93 -16.27 3.09
C GLN A 58 20.10 -14.99 3.25
N LEU A 59 20.75 -13.82 3.39
CA LEU A 59 20.05 -12.52 3.41
C LEU A 59 19.34 -12.24 2.09
N VAL A 60 20.00 -12.46 0.95
CA VAL A 60 19.40 -12.30 -0.38
C VAL A 60 18.20 -13.24 -0.55
N GLU A 61 18.34 -14.50 -0.15
CA GLU A 61 17.25 -15.49 -0.20
C GLU A 61 16.05 -15.06 0.67
N MET A 62 16.31 -14.57 1.89
CA MET A 62 15.28 -14.06 2.79
C MET A 62 14.56 -12.84 2.21
N HIS A 63 15.28 -11.82 1.74
CA HIS A 63 14.68 -10.63 1.15
C HIS A 63 13.86 -10.96 -0.09
N THR A 64 14.36 -11.88 -0.92
CA THR A 64 13.64 -12.34 -2.13
C THR A 64 12.37 -13.11 -1.77
N ALA A 65 12.41 -13.97 -0.75
CA ALA A 65 11.24 -14.71 -0.27
C ALA A 65 10.15 -13.75 0.26
N ASN A 66 10.54 -12.78 1.08
CA ASN A 66 9.63 -11.76 1.60
C ASN A 66 9.03 -10.92 0.46
N LEU A 67 9.84 -10.49 -0.51
CA LEU A 67 9.36 -9.69 -1.64
C LEU A 67 8.36 -10.47 -2.49
N ARG A 68 8.63 -11.77 -2.73
CA ARG A 68 7.71 -12.65 -3.45
C ARG A 68 6.38 -12.79 -2.71
N GLN A 69 6.41 -13.01 -1.40
CA GLN A 69 5.20 -13.10 -0.60
C GLN A 69 4.40 -11.79 -0.67
N GLU A 70 5.04 -10.65 -0.42
CA GLU A 70 4.35 -9.35 -0.44
C GLU A 70 3.78 -9.00 -1.83
N SER A 71 4.48 -9.37 -2.91
CA SER A 71 3.99 -9.15 -4.28
C SER A 71 2.68 -9.89 -4.58
N GLN A 72 2.41 -11.00 -3.89
CA GLN A 72 1.17 -11.77 -4.05
C GLN A 72 0.00 -11.16 -3.24
N HIS A 73 0.27 -10.29 -2.28
CA HIS A 73 -0.72 -9.73 -1.35
C HIS A 73 -1.00 -8.23 -1.62
N MET A 74 -1.22 -7.89 -2.89
CA MET A 74 -1.44 -6.50 -3.35
C MET A 74 -2.92 -6.13 -3.56
N GLN A 75 -3.86 -6.95 -3.08
CA GLN A 75 -5.31 -6.76 -3.25
C GLN A 75 -5.82 -5.42 -2.68
N ALA A 76 -5.23 -4.95 -1.58
CA ALA A 76 -5.60 -3.69 -0.93
C ALA A 76 -5.52 -2.47 -1.87
N ILE A 77 -4.65 -2.49 -2.88
CA ILE A 77 -4.56 -1.41 -3.87
C ILE A 77 -5.82 -1.36 -4.73
N GLY A 78 -6.36 -2.51 -5.13
CA GLY A 78 -7.63 -2.59 -5.85
C GLY A 78 -8.78 -2.01 -5.01
N GLU A 79 -8.87 -2.42 -3.73
CA GLU A 79 -9.86 -1.87 -2.80
C GLU A 79 -9.76 -0.35 -2.64
N LEU A 80 -8.53 0.21 -2.64
CA LEU A 80 -8.33 1.65 -2.59
C LEU A 80 -8.85 2.33 -3.87
N CYS A 81 -8.56 1.77 -5.04
CA CYS A 81 -9.07 2.30 -6.31
C CYS A 81 -10.60 2.30 -6.34
N ASP A 82 -11.23 1.18 -5.97
CA ASP A 82 -12.68 1.07 -5.95
C ASP A 82 -13.33 2.09 -4.99
N LEU A 83 -12.74 2.30 -3.80
CA LEU A 83 -13.20 3.31 -2.85
C LEU A 83 -13.02 4.74 -3.38
N LEU A 84 -11.90 5.03 -4.06
CA LEU A 84 -11.66 6.34 -4.67
C LEU A 84 -12.69 6.62 -5.77
N ASP A 85 -12.95 5.65 -6.65
CA ASP A 85 -13.94 5.75 -7.73
C ASP A 85 -15.36 5.98 -7.17
N ALA A 86 -15.73 5.27 -6.11
CA ALA A 86 -17.03 5.44 -5.46
C ALA A 86 -17.23 6.85 -4.86
N GLN A 87 -16.17 7.47 -4.33
CA GLN A 87 -16.25 8.82 -3.78
C GLN A 87 -16.49 9.89 -4.85
N VAL A 88 -15.89 9.73 -6.04
CA VAL A 88 -16.05 10.69 -7.15
C VAL A 88 -17.32 10.47 -7.98
N GLN A 89 -17.93 9.28 -7.92
CA GLN A 89 -19.20 8.98 -8.59
C GLN A 89 -20.45 9.41 -7.81
N SER A 90 -20.28 9.98 -6.61
CA SER A 90 -21.42 10.48 -5.84
C SER A 90 -22.10 11.63 -6.61
N PRO A 91 -23.42 11.56 -6.87
CA PRO A 91 -24.09 12.52 -7.75
C PRO A 91 -23.92 13.94 -7.20
N GLU A 92 -23.43 14.84 -8.06
CA GLU A 92 -23.39 16.26 -7.74
C GLU A 92 -24.81 16.72 -7.38
N PRO A 93 -25.02 17.43 -6.26
CA PRO A 93 -26.30 18.04 -5.97
C PRO A 93 -26.60 19.01 -7.10
N GLY A 94 -27.59 18.66 -7.92
CA GLY A 94 -27.95 19.39 -9.13
C GLY A 94 -28.09 20.87 -8.82
N PHE A 95 -27.25 21.69 -9.46
CA PHE A 95 -27.40 23.14 -9.44
C PHE A 95 -28.79 23.44 -10.02
N PRO A 96 -29.73 24.05 -9.26
CA PRO A 96 -30.98 24.47 -9.85
C PRO A 96 -30.65 25.58 -10.85
N ALA A 97 -30.64 25.22 -12.14
CA ALA A 97 -30.63 26.18 -13.21
C ALA A 97 -31.92 27.00 -13.06
N GLY A 98 -31.76 28.22 -12.55
CA GLY A 98 -32.84 29.13 -12.24
C GLY A 98 -33.76 29.34 -13.44
N ASP A 99 -35.05 29.28 -13.16
CA ASP A 99 -36.15 29.58 -14.05
C ASP A 99 -36.04 31.05 -14.54
N PRO A 100 -35.83 31.33 -15.85
CA PRO A 100 -35.94 32.68 -16.36
C PRO A 100 -37.41 32.98 -16.67
N SER A 101 -37.96 33.94 -15.92
CA SER A 101 -39.30 34.53 -16.07
C SER A 101 -39.51 35.24 -17.41
#